data_AF-A0A2H8TTU8-F1
#
_entry.id   AF-A0A2H8TTU8-F1
#
_cell.length_a   1.000
_cell.length_b   1.000
_cell.length_c   1.000
_cell.angle_alpha   90.00
_cell.angle_beta   90.00
_cell.angle_gamma   90.00
#
_symmetry.space_group_name_H-M   'P 1'
#
loop_
_entity.id
_entity.type
_entity.pdbx_description
1 polymer ?
#
loop_
_entity_poly.entity_id
_entity_poly.type
_entity_poly.pdbx_seq_one_letter_code
_entity_poly.pdbx_strand_id
1 'polypeptide(L)'
;MDDNIVKSDGSGMAEEEHLSFPLHECVFEGDVQKFARLMRTEDLSRKDKHGNTALHLAIMLGRKDIVQLLLAHNAPVKVKNINGWTPLSEAISYGDRLTIISLLKKMKHQAREQIEERRPNLVSALKQVGDFYMQIKWDFQSWVPLVSRVLPSDLCQIHKKGTSFRLDTTLVDFAMNDMKWERGEITFLFDGDAKPPHSLIVMDNKAGVYQRVRYLETESEIEDEVDLMMSTDIVTAQMSTKSITFSRAQSGWIFRQDRKETIGDFNADFYHVNGLTLEQKKRREHLSEEDLQKNKAIIESLTKGGCAINIDCNGEPVRRESLLPPMPAICTWKEYLTSPAGQHPPLAREMVFKNTTRGFKATVAMSMDFPLSVAMLMDVLEVTAPFKHFAKLRDFVNLKLPPGFPVKLDIPILPTVSAKITFQAFEFRDDIDSDLFEVPANYVEDPSRFPDL
;
A
#
# COMPACT_ATOMS: atom_id res chain seq x y z
N MET A 1 -73.56 -21.77 -1.07
CA MET A 1 -73.25 -21.03 -2.29
C MET A 1 -72.68 -19.71 -1.79
N ASP A 2 -71.38 -19.52 -1.58
CA ASP A 2 -70.23 -20.11 -2.28
C ASP A 2 -68.98 -20.17 -1.39
N ASP A 3 -68.30 -21.31 -1.49
CA ASP A 3 -66.87 -21.61 -1.47
C ASP A 3 -65.86 -20.74 -0.68
N ASN A 4 -65.50 -21.25 0.50
CA ASN A 4 -64.20 -21.03 1.12
C ASN A 4 -63.16 -21.94 0.43
N ILE A 5 -62.35 -21.38 -0.48
CA ILE A 5 -61.16 -22.06 -1.01
C ILE A 5 -59.97 -21.73 -0.09
N VAL A 6 -59.54 -22.75 0.64
CA VAL A 6 -58.22 -22.83 1.26
C VAL A 6 -57.18 -22.82 0.14
N LYS A 7 -56.41 -21.73 0.01
CA LYS A 7 -55.15 -21.74 -0.74
C LYS A 7 -54.00 -21.98 0.25
N SER A 8 -53.64 -23.25 0.42
CA SER A 8 -52.27 -23.65 0.69
C SER A 8 -51.49 -23.53 -0.61
N ASP A 9 -50.46 -22.69 -0.65
CA ASP A 9 -49.15 -23.00 -1.25
C ASP A 9 -48.30 -21.74 -1.36
N GLY A 10 -47.00 -21.93 -1.13
CA GLY A 10 -46.00 -20.90 -1.35
C GLY A 10 -44.92 -20.82 -0.28
N SER A 11 -44.52 -21.96 0.32
CA SER A 11 -43.19 -22.06 0.90
C SER A 11 -42.17 -21.93 -0.24
N GLY A 12 -41.84 -20.70 -0.61
CA GLY A 12 -40.65 -20.39 -1.38
C GLY A 12 -39.44 -20.70 -0.52
N MET A 13 -39.05 -21.97 -0.46
CA MET A 13 -37.66 -22.29 -0.19
C MET A 13 -36.88 -21.68 -1.35
N ALA A 14 -36.21 -20.56 -1.06
CA ALA A 14 -35.14 -20.09 -1.92
C ALA A 14 -34.18 -21.27 -2.07
N GLU A 15 -34.04 -21.76 -3.31
CA GLU A 15 -32.98 -22.69 -3.66
C GLU A 15 -31.66 -22.03 -3.22
N GLU A 16 -31.07 -22.53 -2.14
CA GLU A 16 -29.68 -22.25 -1.83
C GLU A 16 -28.88 -22.79 -3.02
N GLU A 17 -28.51 -21.91 -3.95
CA GLU A 17 -27.49 -22.20 -4.96
C GLU A 17 -26.30 -22.81 -4.19
N HIS A 18 -26.07 -24.11 -4.39
CA HIS A 18 -24.94 -24.81 -3.81
C HIS A 18 -23.68 -24.16 -4.39
N LEU A 19 -23.14 -23.16 -3.70
CA LEU A 19 -21.93 -22.44 -4.09
C LEU A 19 -20.78 -23.45 -4.14
N SER A 20 -20.47 -23.92 -5.35
CA SER A 20 -19.41 -24.91 -5.58
C SER A 20 -18.09 -24.20 -5.83
N PHE A 21 -17.07 -24.52 -5.02
CA PHE A 21 -15.70 -24.02 -5.15
C PHE A 21 -14.73 -25.21 -5.33
N PRO A 22 -14.70 -25.82 -6.53
CA PRO A 22 -13.98 -27.08 -6.76
C PRO A 22 -12.46 -26.94 -6.58
N LEU A 23 -11.87 -25.81 -6.97
CA LEU A 23 -10.46 -25.52 -6.71
C LEU A 23 -10.16 -25.51 -5.21
N HIS A 24 -10.93 -24.75 -4.44
CA HIS A 24 -10.76 -24.58 -2.99
C HIS A 24 -10.94 -25.90 -2.24
N GLU A 25 -11.92 -26.70 -2.61
CA GLU A 25 -12.14 -28.05 -2.05
C GLU A 25 -10.90 -28.94 -2.26
N CYS A 26 -10.32 -28.95 -3.46
CA CYS A 26 -9.11 -29.75 -3.72
C CYS A 26 -7.93 -29.30 -2.86
N VAL A 27 -7.77 -27.99 -2.66
CA VAL A 27 -6.74 -27.45 -1.76
C VAL A 27 -6.97 -27.90 -0.32
N PHE A 28 -8.23 -27.89 0.10
CA PHE A 28 -8.64 -28.31 1.42
C PHE A 28 -8.31 -29.79 1.68
N GLU A 29 -8.71 -30.65 0.76
CA GLU A 29 -8.45 -32.09 0.78
C GLU A 29 -6.96 -32.43 0.57
N GLY A 30 -6.19 -31.52 -0.04
CA GLY A 30 -4.78 -31.75 -0.39
C GLY A 30 -4.60 -32.57 -1.66
N ASP A 31 -5.62 -32.66 -2.53
CA ASP A 31 -5.54 -33.38 -3.81
C ASP A 31 -4.82 -32.54 -4.88
N VAL A 32 -3.50 -32.66 -4.91
CA VAL A 32 -2.61 -31.94 -5.85
C VAL A 32 -2.92 -32.31 -7.30
N GLN A 33 -3.32 -33.56 -7.59
CA GLN A 33 -3.55 -34.03 -8.95
C GLN A 33 -4.87 -33.49 -9.52
N LYS A 34 -5.95 -33.52 -8.73
CA LYS A 34 -7.23 -32.89 -9.08
C LYS A 34 -7.05 -31.38 -9.20
N PHE A 35 -6.30 -30.76 -8.28
CA PHE A 35 -5.96 -29.34 -8.36
C PHE A 35 -5.25 -28.98 -9.67
N ALA A 36 -4.20 -29.71 -10.04
CA ALA A 36 -3.42 -29.46 -11.27
C ALA A 36 -4.23 -29.59 -12.56
N ARG A 37 -5.30 -30.40 -12.57
CA ARG A 37 -6.24 -30.46 -13.70
C ARG A 37 -7.18 -29.26 -13.73
N LEU A 38 -7.77 -28.90 -12.59
CA LEU A 38 -8.77 -27.83 -12.49
C LEU A 38 -8.16 -26.44 -12.70
N MET A 39 -6.92 -26.21 -12.26
CA MET A 39 -6.28 -24.89 -12.38
C MET A 39 -6.06 -24.41 -13.83
N ARG A 40 -6.20 -25.31 -14.82
CA ARG A 40 -6.09 -24.97 -16.25
C ARG A 40 -7.35 -24.33 -16.82
N THR A 41 -8.50 -24.58 -16.19
CA THR A 41 -9.82 -24.14 -16.69
C THR A 41 -10.51 -23.16 -15.75
N GLU A 42 -10.15 -23.20 -14.46
CA GLU A 42 -10.77 -22.39 -13.42
C GLU A 42 -9.98 -21.09 -13.15
N ASP A 43 -10.70 -20.06 -12.70
CA ASP A 43 -10.10 -18.78 -12.33
C ASP A 43 -9.42 -18.84 -10.95
N LEU A 44 -8.09 -18.65 -10.92
CA LEU A 44 -7.29 -18.62 -9.70
C LEU A 44 -7.54 -17.39 -8.82
N SER A 45 -8.19 -16.35 -9.37
CA SER A 45 -8.59 -15.15 -8.63
C SER A 45 -9.90 -15.34 -7.87
N ARG A 46 -10.65 -16.41 -8.16
CA ARG A 46 -11.95 -16.70 -7.56
C ARG A 46 -11.83 -16.81 -6.04
N LYS A 47 -12.77 -16.14 -5.37
CA LYS A 47 -12.90 -16.13 -3.91
C LYS A 47 -14.01 -17.06 -3.47
N ASP A 48 -13.79 -17.76 -2.36
CA ASP A 48 -14.83 -18.50 -1.67
C ASP A 48 -15.74 -17.58 -0.82
N LYS A 49 -16.68 -18.18 -0.08
CA LYS A 49 -17.60 -17.51 0.84
C LYS A 49 -16.89 -16.66 1.91
N HIS A 50 -15.66 -16.98 2.27
CA HIS A 50 -14.84 -16.24 3.25
C HIS A 50 -13.90 -15.25 2.56
N GLY A 51 -14.05 -15.04 1.25
CA GLY A 51 -13.20 -14.15 0.48
C GLY A 51 -11.81 -14.73 0.21
N ASN A 52 -11.54 -15.98 0.59
CA ASN A 52 -10.24 -16.62 0.42
C ASN A 52 -10.10 -17.11 -1.03
N THR A 53 -8.94 -16.86 -1.64
CA THR A 53 -8.55 -17.54 -2.89
C THR A 53 -7.98 -18.92 -2.59
N ALA A 54 -7.82 -19.77 -3.60
CA ALA A 54 -7.15 -21.06 -3.43
C ALA A 54 -5.75 -20.92 -2.80
N LEU A 55 -5.04 -19.81 -3.10
CA LEU A 55 -3.73 -19.51 -2.51
C LEU A 55 -3.80 -19.20 -1.01
N HIS A 56 -4.83 -18.50 -0.52
CA HIS A 56 -5.02 -18.29 0.92
C HIS A 56 -5.16 -19.63 1.64
N LEU A 57 -6.05 -20.51 1.15
CA LEU A 57 -6.29 -21.82 1.74
C LEU A 57 -5.04 -22.70 1.72
N ALA A 58 -4.31 -22.71 0.61
CA ALA A 58 -3.10 -23.52 0.47
C ALA A 58 -2.04 -23.12 1.52
N ILE A 59 -1.90 -21.82 1.77
CA ILE A 59 -0.99 -21.29 2.80
C ILE A 59 -1.48 -21.64 4.20
N MET A 60 -2.76 -21.35 4.51
CA MET A 60 -3.32 -21.58 5.84
C MET A 60 -3.25 -23.05 6.26
N LEU A 61 -3.44 -23.96 5.30
CA LEU A 61 -3.36 -25.41 5.49
C LEU A 61 -1.95 -26.01 5.30
N GLY A 62 -0.94 -25.19 4.98
CA GLY A 62 0.44 -25.65 4.79
C GLY A 62 0.68 -26.52 3.55
N ARG A 63 -0.14 -26.42 2.50
CA ARG A 63 -0.05 -27.19 1.25
C ARG A 63 1.04 -26.62 0.31
N LYS A 64 2.30 -26.81 0.66
CA LYS A 64 3.47 -26.24 -0.04
C LYS A 64 3.48 -26.52 -1.55
N ASP A 65 3.15 -27.74 -1.97
CA ASP A 65 3.15 -28.12 -3.40
C ASP A 65 2.11 -27.32 -4.20
N ILE A 66 0.92 -27.15 -3.64
CA ILE A 66 -0.16 -26.37 -4.25
C ILE A 66 0.20 -24.88 -4.28
N VAL A 67 0.84 -24.36 -3.22
CA VAL A 67 1.34 -22.98 -3.21
C VAL A 67 2.29 -22.75 -4.38
N GLN A 68 3.29 -23.62 -4.56
CA GLN A 68 4.25 -23.46 -5.66
C GLN A 68 3.58 -23.55 -7.04
N LEU A 69 2.63 -24.48 -7.23
CA LEU A 69 1.85 -24.57 -8.47
C LEU A 69 1.05 -23.29 -8.75
N LEU A 70 0.39 -22.73 -7.75
CA LEU A 70 -0.37 -21.49 -7.86
C LEU A 70 0.53 -20.30 -8.23
N LEU A 71 1.70 -20.17 -7.59
CA LEU A 71 2.64 -19.10 -7.88
C LEU A 71 3.25 -19.25 -9.29
N ALA A 72 3.51 -20.48 -9.74
CA ALA A 72 3.98 -20.75 -11.09
C ALA A 72 2.95 -20.32 -12.16
N HIS A 73 1.66 -20.41 -11.86
CA HIS A 73 0.56 -20.03 -12.77
C HIS A 73 0.00 -18.62 -12.50
N ASN A 74 0.84 -17.71 -11.98
CA ASN A 74 0.48 -16.30 -11.79
C ASN A 74 -0.76 -16.05 -10.91
N ALA A 75 -1.03 -16.92 -9.93
CA ALA A 75 -2.09 -16.66 -8.96
C ALA A 75 -1.89 -15.28 -8.29
N PRO A 76 -2.94 -14.48 -8.10
CA PRO A 76 -2.80 -13.10 -7.65
C PRO A 76 -2.47 -13.05 -6.15
N VAL A 77 -1.34 -12.42 -5.78
CA VAL A 77 -0.82 -12.47 -4.39
C VAL A 77 -1.13 -11.22 -3.56
N LYS A 78 -1.69 -10.16 -4.17
CA LYS A 78 -2.10 -8.91 -3.49
C LYS A 78 -3.58 -8.89 -3.09
N VAL A 79 -4.31 -9.97 -3.37
CA VAL A 79 -5.75 -10.07 -3.10
C VAL A 79 -6.00 -10.14 -1.60
N LYS A 80 -7.00 -9.41 -1.10
CA LYS A 80 -7.43 -9.48 0.30
C LYS A 80 -8.62 -10.41 0.48
N ASN A 81 -8.61 -11.23 1.54
CA ASN A 81 -9.78 -11.98 2.00
C ASN A 81 -10.83 -11.09 2.68
N ILE A 82 -11.94 -11.65 3.15
CA ILE A 82 -13.01 -10.88 3.82
C ILE A 82 -12.51 -10.17 5.08
N ASN A 83 -11.49 -10.77 5.72
CA ASN A 83 -10.84 -10.23 6.91
C ASN A 83 -9.79 -9.15 6.58
N GLY A 84 -9.54 -8.87 5.29
CA GLY A 84 -8.63 -7.82 4.82
C GLY A 84 -7.16 -8.22 4.73
N TRP A 85 -6.85 -9.52 4.86
CA TRP A 85 -5.51 -10.08 4.84
C TRP A 85 -5.15 -10.61 3.45
N THR A 86 -3.89 -10.45 3.06
CA THR A 86 -3.33 -11.00 1.81
C THR A 86 -2.72 -12.40 2.02
N PRO A 87 -2.48 -13.17 0.94
CA PRO A 87 -1.72 -14.42 1.02
C PRO A 87 -0.38 -14.26 1.75
N LEU A 88 0.36 -13.18 1.49
CA LEU A 88 1.62 -12.90 2.18
C LEU A 88 1.42 -12.73 3.70
N SER A 89 0.38 -12.01 4.14
CA SER A 89 0.11 -11.89 5.58
C SER A 89 -0.27 -13.21 6.24
N GLU A 90 -1.01 -14.09 5.55
CA GLU A 90 -1.31 -15.43 6.09
C GLU A 90 -0.04 -16.31 6.12
N ALA A 91 0.88 -16.15 5.17
CA ALA A 91 2.15 -16.88 5.16
C ALA A 91 3.08 -16.47 6.30
N ILE A 92 3.14 -15.17 6.61
CA ILE A 92 3.90 -14.66 7.77
C ILE A 92 3.31 -15.22 9.07
N SER A 93 1.98 -15.25 9.18
CA SER A 93 1.28 -15.83 10.34
C SER A 93 1.55 -17.34 10.48
N TYR A 94 1.52 -18.08 9.38
CA TYR A 94 1.88 -19.51 9.37
C TYR A 94 3.35 -19.70 9.81
N GLY A 95 4.24 -18.86 9.28
CA GLY A 95 5.66 -18.78 9.64
C GLY A 95 6.58 -19.69 8.81
N ASP A 96 6.14 -20.13 7.62
CA ASP A 96 6.99 -20.93 6.74
C ASP A 96 7.85 -20.03 5.84
N ARG A 97 9.13 -19.94 6.16
CA ARG A 97 10.07 -19.01 5.55
C ARG A 97 10.13 -19.13 4.03
N LEU A 98 10.25 -20.35 3.51
CA LEU A 98 10.35 -20.61 2.06
C LEU A 98 9.10 -20.14 1.30
N THR A 99 7.92 -20.33 1.90
CA THR A 99 6.65 -19.84 1.34
C THR A 99 6.61 -18.32 1.34
N ILE A 100 7.07 -17.66 2.41
CA ILE A 100 7.14 -16.20 2.51
C ILE A 100 8.07 -15.64 1.42
N ILE A 101 9.28 -16.18 1.25
CA ILE A 101 10.22 -15.78 0.18
C ILE A 101 9.56 -15.91 -1.19
N SER A 102 8.95 -17.06 -1.46
CA SER A 102 8.33 -17.34 -2.77
C SER A 102 7.20 -16.35 -3.08
N LEU A 103 6.37 -16.04 -2.08
CA LEU A 103 5.29 -15.06 -2.19
C LEU A 103 5.81 -13.64 -2.36
N LEU A 104 6.85 -13.25 -1.61
CA LEU A 104 7.46 -11.94 -1.70
C LEU A 104 8.09 -11.71 -3.08
N LYS A 105 8.89 -12.67 -3.57
CA LYS A 105 9.44 -12.69 -4.93
C LYS A 105 8.31 -12.54 -5.96
N LYS A 106 7.22 -13.32 -5.83
CA LYS A 106 6.08 -13.24 -6.76
C LYS A 106 5.34 -11.92 -6.68
N MET A 107 5.16 -11.35 -5.49
CA MET A 107 4.49 -10.07 -5.27
C MET A 107 5.25 -8.93 -5.93
N LYS A 108 6.57 -8.91 -5.78
CA LYS A 108 7.44 -7.91 -6.41
C LYS A 108 7.46 -8.07 -7.93
N HIS A 109 7.54 -9.29 -8.43
CA HIS A 109 7.42 -9.58 -9.87
C HIS A 109 6.10 -9.06 -10.46
N GLN A 110 4.95 -9.44 -9.87
CA GLN A 110 3.64 -8.97 -10.33
C GLN A 110 3.49 -7.45 -10.24
N ALA A 111 4.11 -6.80 -9.24
CA ALA A 111 4.12 -5.35 -9.14
C ALA A 111 4.87 -4.69 -10.30
N ARG A 112 6.01 -5.26 -10.68
CA ARG A 112 6.84 -4.77 -11.79
C ARG A 112 6.12 -4.96 -13.13
N GLU A 113 5.59 -6.15 -13.40
CA GLU A 113 4.83 -6.42 -14.62
C GLU A 113 3.64 -5.46 -14.79
N GLN A 114 2.91 -5.17 -13.71
CA GLN A 114 1.79 -4.22 -13.75
C GLN A 114 2.23 -2.79 -14.10
N ILE A 115 3.40 -2.36 -13.59
CA ILE A 115 3.95 -1.03 -13.92
C ILE A 115 4.39 -1.01 -15.39
N GLU A 116 5.02 -2.08 -15.88
CA GLU A 116 5.46 -2.19 -17.27
C GLU A 116 4.31 -2.22 -18.26
N GLU A 117 3.25 -2.97 -17.95
CA GLU A 117 2.03 -3.03 -18.77
C GLU A 117 1.38 -1.65 -18.92
N ARG A 118 1.44 -0.82 -17.87
CA ARG A 118 0.88 0.54 -17.86
C ARG A 118 1.81 1.61 -18.39
N ARG A 119 3.10 1.34 -18.50
CA ARG A 119 4.13 2.31 -18.91
C ARG A 119 3.79 3.03 -20.22
N PRO A 120 3.29 2.39 -21.29
CA PRO A 120 2.94 3.10 -22.52
C PRO A 120 1.85 4.15 -22.32
N ASN A 121 0.85 3.85 -21.48
CA ASN A 121 -0.23 4.78 -21.15
C ASN A 121 0.31 5.96 -20.35
N LEU A 122 1.18 5.71 -19.38
CA LEU A 122 1.84 6.74 -18.59
C LEU A 122 2.67 7.69 -19.47
N VAL A 123 3.48 7.15 -20.37
CA VAL A 123 4.28 7.95 -21.32
C VAL A 123 3.38 8.76 -22.26
N SER A 124 2.27 8.17 -22.74
CA SER A 124 1.29 8.87 -23.56
C SER A 124 0.62 10.02 -22.79
N ALA A 125 0.25 9.80 -21.53
CA ALA A 125 -0.32 10.83 -20.66
C ALA A 125 0.68 11.97 -20.42
N LEU A 126 1.95 11.65 -20.09
CA LEU A 126 3.00 12.65 -19.92
C LEU A 126 3.22 13.50 -21.18
N LYS A 127 3.10 12.93 -22.38
CA LYS A 127 3.17 13.68 -23.65
C LYS A 127 1.99 14.64 -23.86
N GLN A 128 0.82 14.31 -23.33
CA GLN A 128 -0.39 15.15 -23.45
C GLN A 128 -0.40 16.31 -22.45
N VAL A 129 0.23 16.11 -21.29
CA VAL A 129 0.40 17.16 -20.29
C VAL A 129 1.47 18.15 -20.78
N GLY A 130 1.18 19.45 -20.76
CA GLY A 130 2.17 20.49 -21.08
C GLY A 130 3.38 20.45 -20.13
N ASP A 131 4.47 21.11 -20.49
CA ASP A 131 5.63 21.20 -19.60
C ASP A 131 5.33 22.13 -18.43
N PHE A 132 5.70 21.73 -17.22
CA PHE A 132 5.27 22.44 -16.01
C PHE A 132 6.27 22.35 -14.87
N TYR A 133 6.13 23.33 -13.99
CA TYR A 133 6.71 23.35 -12.65
C TYR A 133 5.58 23.29 -11.62
N MET A 134 5.76 22.47 -10.57
CA MET A 134 4.81 22.34 -9.48
C MET A 134 5.53 22.21 -8.15
N GLN A 135 4.98 22.85 -7.10
CA GLN A 135 5.49 22.74 -5.74
C GLN A 135 4.42 22.19 -4.80
N ILE A 136 4.74 21.08 -4.13
CA ILE A 136 3.85 20.42 -3.17
C ILE A 136 4.52 20.40 -1.81
N LYS A 137 3.90 21.05 -0.83
CA LYS A 137 4.34 21.03 0.56
C LYS A 137 3.61 19.95 1.34
N TRP A 138 4.36 19.16 2.08
CA TRP A 138 3.88 18.15 3.03
C TRP A 138 4.23 18.59 4.46
N ASP A 139 3.23 18.78 5.31
CA ASP A 139 3.42 19.03 6.74
C ASP A 139 2.82 17.87 7.55
N PHE A 140 3.67 17.06 8.18
CA PHE A 140 3.21 15.95 9.02
C PHE A 140 2.91 16.43 10.45
N GLN A 141 1.76 16.07 10.98
CA GLN A 141 1.27 16.52 12.30
C GLN A 141 0.78 15.33 13.13
N SER A 142 0.95 15.43 14.46
CA SER A 142 0.43 14.44 15.40
C SER A 142 -0.37 15.10 16.51
N TRP A 143 -1.43 14.41 16.95
CA TRP A 143 -2.18 14.79 18.17
C TRP A 143 -1.45 14.39 19.45
N VAL A 144 -0.46 13.48 19.36
CA VAL A 144 0.33 13.05 20.52
C VAL A 144 1.30 14.19 20.89
N PRO A 145 1.27 14.68 22.14
CA PRO A 145 2.19 15.71 22.59
C PRO A 145 3.66 15.31 22.36
N LEU A 146 4.51 16.28 22.00
CA LEU A 146 5.94 16.11 21.67
C LEU A 146 6.25 15.39 20.34
N VAL A 147 5.42 14.45 19.88
CA VAL A 147 5.61 13.78 18.57
C VAL A 147 5.51 14.81 17.43
N SER A 148 4.59 15.77 17.53
CA SER A 148 4.44 16.83 16.53
C SER A 148 5.68 17.72 16.34
N ARG A 149 6.58 17.79 17.32
CA ARG A 149 7.81 18.60 17.24
C ARG A 149 8.92 17.95 16.43
N VAL A 150 8.86 16.62 16.26
CA VAL A 150 9.90 15.85 15.58
C VAL A 150 9.49 15.43 14.18
N LEU A 151 8.20 15.48 13.86
CA LEU A 151 7.69 15.10 12.54
C LEU A 151 8.30 15.97 11.43
N PRO A 152 8.64 15.36 10.28
CA PRO A 152 9.23 16.09 9.18
C PRO A 152 8.19 17.00 8.51
N SER A 153 8.70 17.94 7.73
CA SER A 153 7.98 18.61 6.67
C SER A 153 8.79 18.39 5.41
N ASP A 154 8.12 18.25 4.27
CA ASP A 154 8.78 18.15 2.98
C ASP A 154 8.25 19.20 2.01
N LEU A 155 9.11 19.63 1.09
CA LEU A 155 8.79 20.57 0.04
C LEU A 155 9.23 19.94 -1.28
N CYS A 156 8.30 19.24 -1.92
CA CYS A 156 8.54 18.58 -3.18
C CYS A 156 8.47 19.61 -4.31
N GLN A 157 9.50 19.64 -5.15
CA GLN A 157 9.50 20.41 -6.40
C GLN A 157 9.49 19.44 -7.57
N ILE A 158 8.54 19.64 -8.48
CA ILE A 158 8.33 18.78 -9.63
C ILE A 158 8.54 19.61 -10.88
N HIS A 159 9.44 19.12 -11.74
CA HIS A 159 9.67 19.64 -13.07
C HIS A 159 9.32 18.55 -14.08
N LYS A 160 8.55 18.91 -15.10
CA LYS A 160 8.19 17.99 -16.17
C LYS A 160 8.50 18.64 -17.51
N LYS A 161 9.23 17.91 -18.37
CA LYS A 161 9.57 18.34 -19.74
C LYS A 161 9.45 17.17 -20.70
N GLY A 162 8.57 17.26 -21.70
CA GLY A 162 8.31 16.18 -22.64
C GLY A 162 7.82 14.90 -21.93
N THR A 163 8.64 13.86 -21.91
CA THR A 163 8.44 12.58 -21.21
C THR A 163 9.31 12.44 -19.96
N SER A 164 10.15 13.43 -19.69
CA SER A 164 11.08 13.47 -18.58
C SER A 164 10.44 14.14 -17.37
N PHE A 165 10.76 13.61 -16.20
CA PHE A 165 10.18 14.03 -14.95
C PHE A 165 11.29 14.12 -13.89
N ARG A 166 11.34 15.24 -13.17
CA ARG A 166 12.26 15.47 -12.07
C ARG A 166 11.47 15.80 -10.81
N LEU A 167 11.79 15.11 -9.72
CA LEU A 167 11.24 15.37 -8.40
C LEU A 167 12.38 15.63 -7.43
N ASP A 168 12.45 16.84 -6.90
CA ASP A 168 13.34 17.21 -5.80
C ASP A 168 12.56 17.13 -4.48
N THR A 169 13.13 16.44 -3.49
CA THR A 169 12.53 16.26 -2.15
C THR A 169 13.60 16.43 -1.07
N THR A 170 13.16 16.93 0.09
CA THR A 170 14.00 17.05 1.29
C THR A 170 13.88 15.84 2.23
N LEU A 171 13.04 14.86 1.88
CA LEU A 171 12.73 13.69 2.69
C LEU A 171 13.18 12.42 1.94
N VAL A 172 14.23 11.78 2.43
CA VAL A 172 14.92 10.65 1.77
C VAL A 172 14.06 9.38 1.84
N ASP A 173 13.61 9.04 3.04
CA ASP A 173 12.71 7.92 3.28
C ASP A 173 11.71 8.29 4.36
N PHE A 174 10.50 7.77 4.19
CA PHE A 174 9.46 7.76 5.21
C PHE A 174 8.96 6.33 5.35
N ALA A 175 9.73 5.51 6.07
CA ALA A 175 9.30 4.22 6.56
C ALA A 175 8.21 4.42 7.62
N MET A 176 6.99 4.65 7.14
CA MET A 176 5.81 5.03 7.91
C MET A 176 5.47 4.05 9.03
N ASN A 177 5.83 2.77 8.90
CA ASN A 177 5.63 1.77 9.95
C ASN A 177 6.66 1.86 11.09
N ASP A 178 7.85 2.40 10.82
CA ASP A 178 8.98 2.41 11.74
C ASP A 178 9.26 3.80 12.33
N MET A 179 8.49 4.84 11.93
CA MET A 179 8.70 6.24 12.33
C MET A 179 10.16 6.70 12.15
N LYS A 180 10.84 6.17 11.13
CA LYS A 180 12.17 6.62 10.72
C LYS A 180 12.01 7.57 9.54
N TRP A 181 12.66 8.73 9.63
CA TRP A 181 12.76 9.67 8.52
C TRP A 181 14.15 10.27 8.49
N GLU A 182 14.70 10.37 7.29
CA GLU A 182 15.98 11.01 7.04
C GLU A 182 15.75 12.27 6.20
N ARG A 183 16.36 13.37 6.64
CA ARG A 183 16.37 14.61 5.87
C ARG A 183 17.58 14.60 4.93
N GLY A 184 17.33 14.86 3.66
CA GLY A 184 18.36 14.91 2.62
C GLY A 184 18.01 15.97 1.58
N GLU A 185 18.79 16.01 0.51
CA GLU A 185 18.45 16.74 -0.71
C GLU A 185 18.49 15.73 -1.83
N ILE A 186 17.36 15.06 -2.06
CA ILE A 186 17.28 13.93 -2.96
C ILE A 186 16.55 14.36 -4.23
N THR A 187 17.10 13.97 -5.37
CA THR A 187 16.45 14.18 -6.67
C THR A 187 16.15 12.85 -7.31
N PHE A 188 14.95 12.72 -7.87
CA PHE A 188 14.54 11.61 -8.71
C PHE A 188 14.42 12.09 -10.14
N LEU A 189 15.06 11.38 -11.04
CA LEU A 189 14.98 11.60 -12.47
C LEU A 189 14.32 10.40 -13.11
N PHE A 190 13.20 10.63 -13.77
CA PHE A 190 12.52 9.65 -14.59
C PHE A 190 12.59 10.05 -16.06
N ASP A 191 12.99 9.09 -16.90
CA ASP A 191 13.00 9.20 -18.35
C ASP A 191 11.99 8.20 -18.93
N GLY A 192 10.93 8.73 -19.53
CA GLY A 192 9.87 7.94 -20.15
C GLY A 192 10.32 7.19 -21.41
N ASP A 193 11.30 7.69 -22.15
CA ASP A 193 11.80 7.11 -23.40
C ASP A 193 12.95 6.10 -23.16
N ALA A 194 13.60 6.15 -21.99
CA ALA A 194 14.59 5.16 -21.58
C ALA A 194 13.99 3.76 -21.31
N LYS A 195 14.83 2.72 -21.43
CA LYS A 195 14.48 1.34 -21.04
C LYS A 195 14.27 1.26 -19.52
N PRO A 196 13.42 0.34 -19.00
CA PRO A 196 13.08 0.27 -17.58
C PRO A 196 14.29 0.31 -16.62
N PRO A 197 15.39 -0.44 -16.83
CA PRO A 197 16.56 -0.42 -15.93
C PRO A 197 17.34 0.91 -15.89
N HIS A 198 17.08 1.81 -16.84
CA HIS A 198 17.74 3.11 -16.95
C HIS A 198 16.76 4.28 -16.82
N SER A 199 15.47 3.97 -16.65
CA SER A 199 14.42 4.98 -16.66
C SER A 199 14.23 5.73 -15.35
N LEU A 200 14.88 5.28 -14.26
CA LEU A 200 14.76 5.92 -12.95
C LEU A 200 16.11 6.00 -12.25
N ILE A 201 16.49 7.22 -11.88
CA ILE A 201 17.74 7.54 -11.17
C ILE A 201 17.39 8.31 -9.91
N VAL A 202 18.11 8.03 -8.83
CA VAL A 202 18.04 8.74 -7.56
C VAL A 202 19.38 9.40 -7.30
N MET A 203 19.39 10.66 -6.89
CA MET A 203 20.61 11.42 -6.61
C MET A 203 20.59 11.91 -5.17
N ASP A 204 21.72 11.79 -4.48
CA ASP A 204 21.99 12.48 -3.23
C ASP A 204 22.83 13.72 -3.54
N ASN A 205 22.19 14.89 -3.56
CA ASN A 205 22.86 16.12 -3.97
C ASN A 205 23.88 16.61 -2.94
N LYS A 206 23.76 16.20 -1.66
CA LYS A 206 24.74 16.55 -0.63
C LYS A 206 26.01 15.73 -0.75
N ALA A 207 25.87 14.45 -1.06
CA ALA A 207 26.99 13.55 -1.25
C ALA A 207 27.59 13.67 -2.67
N GLY A 208 26.87 14.25 -3.63
CA GLY A 208 27.31 14.33 -5.03
C GLY A 208 27.36 12.93 -5.67
N VAL A 209 26.43 12.05 -5.30
CA VAL A 209 26.36 10.69 -5.83
C VAL A 209 24.98 10.40 -6.40
N TYR A 210 24.92 9.42 -7.30
CA TYR A 210 23.65 8.93 -7.85
C TYR A 210 23.60 7.41 -7.86
N GLN A 211 22.39 6.87 -7.88
CA GLN A 211 22.11 5.44 -8.00
C GLN A 211 21.03 5.24 -9.06
N ARG A 212 21.23 4.24 -9.92
CA ARG A 212 20.17 3.76 -10.80
C ARG A 212 19.30 2.79 -10.00
N VAL A 213 17.99 3.06 -9.97
CA VAL A 213 17.02 2.21 -9.24
C VAL A 213 17.12 0.80 -9.77
N ARG A 214 17.39 -0.15 -8.87
CA ARG A 214 17.68 -1.52 -9.29
C ARG A 214 16.39 -2.20 -9.72
N TYR A 215 16.40 -2.73 -10.94
CA TYR A 215 15.25 -3.46 -11.46
C TYR A 215 15.04 -4.82 -10.77
N LEU A 216 16.12 -5.43 -10.26
CA LEU A 216 16.11 -6.69 -9.51
C LEU A 216 16.78 -6.49 -8.16
N GLU A 217 16.18 -7.07 -7.13
CA GLU A 217 16.78 -7.15 -5.80
C GLU A 217 17.65 -8.39 -5.69
N THR A 218 18.63 -8.32 -4.81
CA THR A 218 19.48 -9.45 -4.48
C THR A 218 18.74 -10.45 -3.59
N GLU A 219 19.23 -11.69 -3.54
CA GLU A 219 18.64 -12.68 -2.62
C GLU A 219 18.80 -12.25 -1.16
N SER A 220 19.91 -11.60 -0.79
CA SER A 220 20.12 -11.11 0.58
C SER A 220 19.09 -10.06 1.00
N GLU A 221 18.75 -9.11 0.13
CA GLU A 221 17.75 -8.06 0.43
C GLU A 221 16.36 -8.68 0.68
N ILE A 222 16.00 -9.69 -0.10
CA ILE A 222 14.74 -10.44 0.08
C ILE A 222 14.75 -11.20 1.41
N GLU A 223 15.89 -11.81 1.74
CA GLU A 223 16.09 -12.52 3.00
C GLU A 223 15.99 -11.59 4.23
N ASP A 224 16.59 -10.40 4.15
CA ASP A 224 16.52 -9.37 5.20
C ASP A 224 15.07 -8.90 5.42
N GLU A 225 14.31 -8.68 4.35
CA GLU A 225 12.90 -8.28 4.44
C GLU A 225 12.03 -9.39 5.05
N VAL A 226 12.33 -10.66 4.75
CA VAL A 226 11.64 -11.82 5.34
C VAL A 226 11.92 -11.91 6.85
N ASP A 227 13.17 -11.73 7.26
CA ASP A 227 13.57 -11.74 8.67
C ASP A 227 12.86 -10.61 9.44
N LEU A 228 12.74 -9.41 8.83
CA LEU A 228 11.97 -8.30 9.38
C LEU A 228 10.48 -8.66 9.51
N MET A 229 9.84 -9.14 8.44
CA MET A 229 8.42 -9.50 8.47
C MET A 229 8.07 -10.54 9.53
N MET A 230 8.97 -11.52 9.73
CA MET A 230 8.77 -12.58 10.73
C MET A 230 9.03 -12.12 12.17
N SER A 231 9.63 -10.95 12.39
CA SER A 231 9.94 -10.39 13.71
C SER A 231 9.10 -9.15 14.08
N THR A 232 8.40 -8.56 13.12
CA THR A 232 7.49 -7.41 13.34
C THR A 232 6.02 -7.81 13.28
N ASP A 233 5.16 -6.95 13.83
CA ASP A 233 3.71 -7.14 13.72
C ASP A 233 3.22 -7.11 12.27
N ILE A 234 2.28 -7.97 11.91
CA ILE A 234 1.59 -7.87 10.63
C ILE A 234 0.56 -6.75 10.75
N VAL A 235 0.75 -5.66 10.00
CA VAL A 235 -0.13 -4.49 10.05
C VAL A 235 -0.76 -4.23 8.70
N THR A 236 -2.08 -4.02 8.69
CA THR A 236 -2.79 -3.46 7.54
C THR A 236 -3.53 -2.21 7.98
N ALA A 237 -3.37 -1.13 7.21
CA ALA A 237 -4.09 0.12 7.43
C ALA A 237 -4.80 0.51 6.14
N GLN A 238 -6.11 0.72 6.23
CA GLN A 238 -6.94 1.08 5.10
C GLN A 238 -7.83 2.27 5.46
N MET A 239 -7.88 3.25 4.56
CA MET A 239 -8.82 4.35 4.66
C MET A 239 -10.19 3.85 4.16
N SER A 240 -11.21 3.96 5.00
CA SER A 240 -12.58 3.59 4.66
C SER A 240 -13.29 4.78 4.05
N THR A 241 -13.84 4.57 2.86
CA THR A 241 -14.39 5.65 2.01
C THR A 241 -15.90 5.52 1.78
N LYS A 242 -16.51 4.47 2.34
CA LYS A 242 -17.90 4.06 2.09
C LYS A 242 -18.95 5.10 2.50
N SER A 243 -18.62 5.96 3.47
CA SER A 243 -19.54 6.93 4.08
C SER A 243 -19.01 8.36 4.03
N ILE A 244 -18.09 8.68 3.11
CA ILE A 244 -17.52 10.02 3.03
C ILE A 244 -18.56 11.00 2.48
N THR A 245 -18.74 12.10 3.20
CA THR A 245 -19.56 13.24 2.75
C THR A 245 -18.79 14.54 2.94
N PHE A 246 -19.11 15.53 2.12
CA PHE A 246 -18.46 16.84 2.16
C PHE A 246 -19.47 17.90 2.58
N SER A 247 -19.07 18.77 3.50
CA SER A 247 -19.87 19.92 3.93
C SER A 247 -19.02 21.18 3.87
N ARG A 248 -19.58 22.31 3.44
CA ARG A 248 -18.89 23.61 3.43
C ARG A 248 -18.32 23.91 4.82
N ALA A 249 -17.04 24.27 4.88
CA ALA A 249 -16.44 24.78 6.10
C ALA A 249 -16.91 26.23 6.30
N GLN A 250 -17.23 26.60 7.53
CA GLN A 250 -17.73 27.94 7.86
C GLN A 250 -16.76 28.66 8.80
N SER A 251 -16.61 29.97 8.60
CA SER A 251 -15.84 30.88 9.43
C SER A 251 -16.72 32.00 10.00
N GLY A 252 -16.38 32.50 11.18
CA GLY A 252 -17.08 33.61 11.86
C GLY A 252 -17.80 33.19 13.15
N TRP A 253 -17.63 34.00 14.20
CA TRP A 253 -18.18 33.74 15.54
C TRP A 253 -19.65 34.17 15.69
N ILE A 254 -20.08 35.22 14.97
CA ILE A 254 -21.42 35.83 15.09
C ILE A 254 -22.24 35.61 13.80
N PHE A 255 -21.62 35.78 12.64
CA PHE A 255 -22.20 35.44 11.34
C PHE A 255 -21.36 34.33 10.71
N ARG A 256 -21.96 33.17 10.47
CA ARG A 256 -21.29 32.06 9.78
C ARG A 256 -21.31 32.33 8.28
N GLN A 257 -20.14 32.39 7.68
CA GLN A 257 -19.97 32.48 6.22
C GLN A 257 -19.14 31.31 5.74
N ASP A 258 -19.36 30.90 4.49
CA ASP A 258 -18.53 29.87 3.85
C ASP A 258 -17.07 30.33 3.81
N ARG A 259 -16.18 29.48 4.30
CA ARG A 259 -14.76 29.74 4.40
C ARG A 259 -14.13 29.67 3.03
N LYS A 260 -13.57 30.79 2.59
CA LYS A 260 -12.76 30.92 1.38
C LYS A 260 -11.40 31.50 1.75
N GLU A 261 -10.34 30.90 1.25
CA GLU A 261 -8.98 31.42 1.43
C GLU A 261 -8.19 31.25 0.13
N THR A 262 -7.22 32.11 -0.08
CA THR A 262 -6.26 31.98 -1.18
C THR A 262 -5.11 31.07 -0.72
N ILE A 263 -4.84 30.01 -1.48
CA ILE A 263 -3.75 29.06 -1.24
C ILE A 263 -2.76 29.18 -2.41
N GLY A 264 -1.57 29.71 -2.13
CA GLY A 264 -0.68 30.17 -3.21
C GLY A 264 -1.37 31.28 -3.98
N ASP A 265 -1.54 31.08 -5.29
CA ASP A 265 -2.24 32.01 -6.18
C ASP A 265 -3.71 31.63 -6.45
N PHE A 266 -4.20 30.56 -5.81
CA PHE A 266 -5.50 29.96 -6.13
C PHE A 266 -6.54 30.26 -5.07
N ASN A 267 -7.67 30.81 -5.47
CA ASN A 267 -8.82 30.98 -4.59
C ASN A 267 -9.48 29.63 -4.34
N ALA A 268 -9.67 29.28 -3.07
CA ALA A 268 -10.12 27.96 -2.69
C ALA A 268 -11.31 28.02 -1.73
N ASP A 269 -12.25 27.14 -2.01
CA ASP A 269 -13.43 26.87 -1.21
C ASP A 269 -13.13 25.71 -0.24
N PHE A 270 -13.38 25.90 1.06
CA PHE A 270 -13.07 24.88 2.07
C PHE A 270 -14.26 23.97 2.37
N TYR A 271 -13.97 22.69 2.53
CA TYR A 271 -14.92 21.65 2.91
C TYR A 271 -14.37 20.82 4.08
N HIS A 272 -15.26 20.46 4.99
CA HIS A 272 -15.02 19.39 5.95
C HIS A 272 -15.32 18.05 5.29
N VAL A 273 -14.43 17.08 5.53
CA VAL A 273 -14.58 15.70 5.12
C VAL A 273 -15.13 14.91 6.31
N ASN A 274 -16.38 14.50 6.21
CA ASN A 274 -17.09 13.77 7.26
C ASN A 274 -17.11 12.27 6.95
N GLY A 275 -17.11 11.44 7.99
CA GLY A 275 -17.18 9.98 7.83
C GLY A 275 -15.88 9.32 7.38
N LEU A 276 -14.78 10.07 7.32
CA LEU A 276 -13.45 9.53 7.03
C LEU A 276 -12.94 8.73 8.23
N THR A 277 -12.67 7.44 8.03
CA THR A 277 -12.12 6.58 9.08
C THR A 277 -10.90 5.82 8.58
N LEU A 278 -9.91 5.64 9.45
CA LEU A 278 -8.78 4.76 9.24
C LEU A 278 -9.03 3.48 10.01
N GLU A 279 -9.18 2.37 9.29
CA GLU A 279 -9.27 1.03 9.84
C GLU A 279 -7.87 0.41 9.85
N GLN A 280 -7.34 0.18 11.04
CA GLN A 280 -6.08 -0.54 11.22
C GLN A 280 -6.34 -1.91 11.84
N LYS A 281 -5.72 -2.93 11.26
CA LYS A 281 -5.69 -4.28 11.79
C LYS A 281 -4.25 -4.67 12.06
N LYS A 282 -4.03 -5.32 13.19
CA LYS A 282 -2.71 -5.76 13.65
C LYS A 282 -2.79 -7.21 14.11
N ARG A 283 -1.88 -8.06 13.64
CA ARG A 283 -1.72 -9.48 14.00
C ARG A 283 -0.30 -9.74 14.51
N ARG A 284 -0.17 -10.68 15.45
CA ARG A 284 1.10 -10.94 16.18
C ARG A 284 1.23 -12.37 16.72
N GLU A 285 0.39 -13.29 16.27
CA GLU A 285 0.41 -14.70 16.69
C GLU A 285 1.69 -15.46 16.27
N HIS A 286 2.45 -14.92 15.32
CA HIS A 286 3.74 -15.47 14.86
C HIS A 286 4.94 -14.94 15.68
N LEU A 287 4.73 -13.94 16.53
CA LEU A 287 5.80 -13.31 17.31
C LEU A 287 6.05 -14.05 18.62
N SER A 288 7.32 -14.25 18.95
CA SER A 288 7.74 -14.73 20.26
C SER A 288 7.64 -13.63 21.31
N GLU A 289 7.69 -14.00 22.60
CA GLU A 289 7.72 -13.01 23.69
C GLU A 289 8.96 -12.10 23.58
N GLU A 290 10.10 -12.63 23.12
CA GLU A 290 11.30 -11.84 22.85
C GLU A 290 11.08 -10.80 21.74
N ASP A 291 10.42 -11.19 20.65
CA ASP A 291 10.07 -10.27 19.55
C ASP A 291 9.14 -9.17 20.06
N LEU A 292 8.14 -9.51 20.87
CA LEU A 292 7.21 -8.55 21.44
C LEU A 292 7.92 -7.56 22.38
N GLN A 293 8.90 -8.01 23.15
CA GLN A 293 9.73 -7.15 24.01
C GLN A 293 10.65 -6.26 23.17
N LYS A 294 11.33 -6.79 22.15
CA LYS A 294 12.13 -6.01 21.20
C LYS A 294 11.29 -4.95 20.49
N ASN A 295 10.10 -5.32 20.00
CA ASN A 295 9.21 -4.37 19.31
C ASN A 295 8.74 -3.25 20.23
N LYS A 296 8.48 -3.52 21.52
CA LYS A 296 8.19 -2.47 22.52
C LYS A 296 9.40 -1.58 22.78
N ALA A 297 10.58 -2.17 22.96
CA ALA A 297 11.83 -1.46 23.22
C ALA A 297 12.30 -0.63 22.02
N ILE A 298 12.06 -1.08 20.79
CA ILE A 298 12.32 -0.31 19.56
C ILE A 298 11.45 0.94 19.55
N ILE A 299 10.14 0.81 19.80
CA ILE A 299 9.23 1.97 19.91
C ILE A 299 9.70 2.97 20.99
N GLU A 300 10.31 2.50 22.07
CA GLU A 300 10.85 3.33 23.16
C GLU A 300 12.25 3.91 22.87
N SER A 301 13.07 3.26 22.03
CA SER A 301 14.48 3.62 21.75
C SER A 301 14.72 4.31 20.40
N LEU A 302 13.65 4.68 19.68
CA LEU A 302 13.62 5.36 18.37
C LEU A 302 14.39 6.71 18.27
N THR A 303 15.14 7.11 19.29
CA THR A 303 16.09 8.25 19.25
C THR A 303 17.53 7.87 18.89
N LYS A 304 17.89 6.57 18.75
CA LYS A 304 19.30 6.14 18.63
C LYS A 304 19.69 5.30 17.41
N GLY A 305 18.82 5.15 16.42
CA GLY A 305 19.21 4.75 15.05
C GLY A 305 20.07 3.49 14.90
N GLY A 306 19.64 2.35 15.44
CA GLY A 306 20.32 1.07 15.23
C GLY A 306 19.35 -0.08 14.93
N CYS A 307 19.64 -0.87 13.89
CA CYS A 307 19.11 -2.22 13.73
C CYS A 307 20.26 -3.18 14.04
N ALA A 308 20.12 -3.99 15.09
CA ALA A 308 21.13 -4.99 15.42
C ALA A 308 20.95 -6.19 14.48
N ILE A 309 21.83 -6.32 13.49
CA ILE A 309 21.96 -7.55 12.71
C ILE A 309 22.67 -8.56 13.61
N ASN A 310 22.02 -9.68 13.89
CA ASN A 310 22.70 -10.79 14.58
C ASN A 310 23.65 -11.44 13.57
N ILE A 311 24.94 -11.28 13.78
CA ILE A 311 26.00 -11.86 12.96
C ILE A 311 26.54 -13.10 13.69
N ASP A 312 26.74 -14.20 12.97
CA ASP A 312 27.28 -15.44 13.51
C ASP A 312 28.82 -15.36 13.73
N CYS A 313 29.41 -16.43 14.22
CA CYS A 313 30.86 -16.50 14.46
C CYS A 313 31.71 -16.47 13.17
N ASN A 314 31.09 -16.59 12.00
CA ASN A 314 31.73 -16.56 10.69
C ASN A 314 31.56 -15.22 9.97
N GLY A 315 30.80 -14.27 10.55
CA GLY A 315 30.52 -12.98 9.92
C GLY A 315 29.26 -12.95 9.06
N GLU A 316 28.46 -14.02 9.04
CA GLU A 316 27.23 -14.12 8.25
C GLU A 316 25.99 -13.74 9.08
N PRO A 317 24.99 -13.08 8.47
CA PRO A 317 23.74 -12.77 9.17
C PRO A 317 22.98 -14.04 9.54
N VAL A 318 22.65 -14.19 10.82
CA VAL A 318 21.84 -15.31 11.32
C VAL A 318 20.40 -15.13 10.84
N ARG A 319 20.01 -15.94 9.86
CA ARG A 319 18.66 -15.95 9.29
C ARG A 319 17.66 -16.56 10.26
N ARG A 320 16.45 -15.99 10.32
CA ARG A 320 15.39 -16.52 11.19
C ARG A 320 14.84 -17.81 10.60
N GLU A 321 14.79 -18.87 11.39
CA GLU A 321 14.22 -20.15 10.95
C GLU A 321 12.68 -20.10 10.83
N SER A 322 12.12 -21.04 10.06
CA SER A 322 10.68 -21.25 9.99
C SER A 322 10.11 -21.56 11.38
N LEU A 323 8.92 -21.05 11.67
CA LEU A 323 8.18 -21.43 12.86
C LEU A 323 7.68 -22.88 12.74
N LEU A 324 7.53 -23.56 13.87
CA LEU A 324 6.91 -24.89 13.90
C LEU A 324 5.48 -24.82 13.33
N PRO A 325 5.11 -25.67 12.34
CA PRO A 325 3.78 -25.65 11.74
C PRO A 325 2.66 -25.69 12.80
N PRO A 326 1.54 -24.96 12.59
CA PRO A 326 0.37 -25.07 13.46
C PRO A 326 -0.17 -26.50 13.46
N MET A 327 -0.93 -26.86 14.49
CA MET A 327 -1.63 -28.15 14.50
C MET A 327 -2.55 -28.26 13.27
N PRO A 328 -2.65 -29.44 12.63
CA PRO A 328 -3.49 -29.62 11.46
C PRO A 328 -4.93 -29.20 11.74
N ALA A 329 -5.55 -28.52 10.77
CA ALA A 329 -6.96 -28.15 10.86
C ALA A 329 -7.84 -29.40 11.04
N ILE A 330 -8.69 -29.40 12.07
CA ILE A 330 -9.60 -30.53 12.38
C ILE A 330 -10.93 -30.38 11.62
N CYS A 331 -11.22 -29.22 11.03
CA CYS A 331 -12.50 -29.00 10.36
C CYS A 331 -12.54 -29.62 8.96
N THR A 332 -13.72 -30.10 8.56
CA THR A 332 -13.98 -30.60 7.21
C THR A 332 -14.29 -29.45 6.24
N TRP A 333 -14.15 -29.70 4.93
CA TRP A 333 -14.54 -28.73 3.90
C TRP A 333 -16.01 -28.30 4.03
N LYS A 334 -16.89 -29.23 4.37
CA LYS A 334 -18.31 -28.96 4.60
C LYS A 334 -18.52 -28.00 5.76
N GLU A 335 -17.86 -28.22 6.90
CA GLU A 335 -17.93 -27.34 8.07
C GLU A 335 -17.35 -25.96 7.79
N TYR A 336 -16.26 -25.90 7.02
CA TYR A 336 -15.69 -24.64 6.55
C TYR A 336 -16.72 -23.85 5.74
N LEU A 337 -17.33 -24.45 4.72
CA LEU A 337 -18.25 -23.78 3.80
C LEU A 337 -19.60 -23.40 4.45
N THR A 338 -20.10 -24.20 5.38
CA THR A 338 -21.36 -23.90 6.09
C THR A 338 -21.22 -22.79 7.12
N SER A 339 -20.00 -22.49 7.57
CA SER A 339 -19.74 -21.43 8.54
C SER A 339 -20.11 -20.03 8.01
N PRO A 340 -20.50 -19.07 8.87
CA PRO A 340 -20.78 -17.71 8.43
C PRO A 340 -19.56 -17.08 7.73
N ALA A 341 -19.81 -16.18 6.76
CA ALA A 341 -18.74 -15.51 6.03
C ALA A 341 -17.77 -14.81 6.99
N GLY A 342 -16.47 -15.10 6.84
CA GLY A 342 -15.40 -14.60 7.73
C GLY A 342 -15.28 -15.25 9.11
N GLN A 343 -16.18 -16.15 9.50
CA GLN A 343 -16.18 -16.86 10.79
C GLN A 343 -15.99 -18.37 10.60
N HIS A 344 -15.04 -18.77 9.76
CA HIS A 344 -14.70 -20.17 9.57
C HIS A 344 -13.86 -20.71 10.75
N PRO A 345 -13.84 -22.04 10.98
CA PRO A 345 -12.96 -22.65 11.99
C PRO A 345 -11.49 -22.32 11.72
N PRO A 346 -10.62 -22.29 12.75
CA PRO A 346 -9.21 -21.97 12.57
C PRO A 346 -8.54 -23.03 11.70
N LEU A 347 -8.03 -22.59 10.54
CA LEU A 347 -7.25 -23.45 9.63
C LEU A 347 -5.75 -23.40 9.90
N ALA A 348 -5.30 -22.38 10.64
CA ALA A 348 -3.91 -22.08 10.96
C ALA A 348 -3.77 -21.77 12.46
N ARG A 349 -2.74 -21.01 12.85
CA ARG A 349 -2.57 -20.53 14.23
C ARG A 349 -3.79 -19.74 14.70
N GLU A 350 -4.09 -19.84 15.98
CA GLU A 350 -5.10 -18.98 16.61
C GLU A 350 -4.68 -17.51 16.48
N MET A 351 -5.56 -16.69 15.90
CA MET A 351 -5.24 -15.31 15.56
C MET A 351 -5.22 -14.42 16.81
N VAL A 352 -4.08 -13.79 17.07
CA VAL A 352 -3.94 -12.75 18.10
C VAL A 352 -3.99 -11.40 17.40
N PHE A 353 -5.18 -10.85 17.24
CA PHE A 353 -5.38 -9.61 16.49
C PHE A 353 -5.98 -8.47 17.30
N LYS A 354 -5.73 -7.25 16.83
CA LYS A 354 -6.33 -6.02 17.32
C LYS A 354 -6.81 -5.18 16.13
N ASN A 355 -8.10 -4.87 16.13
CA ASN A 355 -8.68 -3.93 15.18
C ASN A 355 -8.84 -2.57 15.87
N THR A 356 -8.52 -1.50 15.17
CA THR A 356 -8.67 -0.14 15.66
C THR A 356 -9.19 0.72 14.54
N THR A 357 -10.37 1.29 14.72
CA THR A 357 -10.96 2.26 13.80
C THR A 357 -10.88 3.62 14.44
N ARG A 358 -10.34 4.60 13.71
CA ARG A 358 -10.31 6.00 14.15
C ARG A 358 -10.95 6.90 13.11
N GLY A 359 -11.88 7.74 13.56
CA GLY A 359 -12.41 8.83 12.74
C GLY A 359 -11.40 9.96 12.63
N PHE A 360 -11.33 10.57 11.45
CA PHE A 360 -10.47 11.71 11.17
C PHE A 360 -11.31 12.90 10.73
N LYS A 361 -11.11 14.03 11.39
CA LYS A 361 -11.61 15.32 10.91
C LYS A 361 -10.60 15.83 9.91
N ALA A 362 -10.95 15.75 8.63
CA ALA A 362 -10.12 16.25 7.55
C ALA A 362 -10.77 17.48 6.91
N THR A 363 -9.94 18.32 6.31
CA THR A 363 -10.39 19.42 5.47
C THR A 363 -9.81 19.27 4.07
N VAL A 364 -10.57 19.73 3.08
CA VAL A 364 -10.10 19.86 1.70
C VAL A 364 -10.46 21.24 1.19
N ALA A 365 -9.51 21.90 0.54
CA ALA A 365 -9.74 23.16 -0.16
C ALA A 365 -9.70 22.89 -1.67
N MET A 366 -10.78 23.24 -2.35
CA MET A 366 -10.96 23.03 -3.78
C MET A 366 -10.90 24.36 -4.52
N SER A 367 -10.14 24.42 -5.61
CA SER A 367 -10.09 25.59 -6.50
C SER A 367 -10.58 25.22 -7.90
N MET A 368 -11.39 26.09 -8.49
CA MET A 368 -11.83 25.94 -9.88
C MET A 368 -10.79 26.47 -10.88
N ASP A 369 -9.87 27.29 -10.39
CA ASP A 369 -8.95 28.07 -11.22
C ASP A 369 -7.59 27.36 -11.40
N PHE A 370 -7.41 26.19 -10.78
CA PHE A 370 -6.17 25.44 -10.90
C PHE A 370 -6.01 24.89 -12.33
N PRO A 371 -4.87 25.10 -13.02
CA PRO A 371 -4.75 24.77 -14.44
C PRO A 371 -4.71 23.27 -14.74
N LEU A 372 -4.31 22.46 -13.76
CA LEU A 372 -4.23 21.01 -13.90
C LEU A 372 -5.55 20.34 -13.50
N SER A 373 -5.98 19.33 -14.26
CA SER A 373 -7.12 18.51 -13.88
C SER A 373 -6.73 17.42 -12.86
N VAL A 374 -7.70 16.94 -12.09
CA VAL A 374 -7.47 15.81 -11.18
C VAL A 374 -6.98 14.56 -11.92
N ALA A 375 -7.48 14.30 -13.13
CA ALA A 375 -7.03 13.16 -13.95
C ALA A 375 -5.54 13.28 -14.30
N MET A 376 -5.08 14.45 -14.72
CA MET A 376 -3.67 14.69 -15.03
C MET A 376 -2.77 14.56 -13.78
N LEU A 377 -3.27 14.95 -12.60
CA LEU A 377 -2.53 14.74 -11.35
C LEU A 377 -2.34 13.26 -11.08
N MET A 378 -3.35 12.43 -11.36
CA MET A 378 -3.27 10.99 -11.16
C MET A 378 -2.16 10.35 -12.00
N ASP A 379 -2.00 10.80 -13.23
CA ASP A 379 -0.93 10.34 -14.12
C ASP A 379 0.46 10.74 -13.57
N VAL A 380 0.59 11.98 -13.11
CA VAL A 380 1.82 12.46 -12.43
C VAL A 380 2.12 11.65 -11.17
N LEU A 381 1.12 11.39 -10.34
CA LEU A 381 1.25 10.63 -9.11
C LEU A 381 1.64 9.17 -9.37
N GLU A 382 1.27 8.60 -10.51
CA GLU A 382 1.65 7.24 -10.90
C GLU A 382 3.14 7.10 -11.20
N VAL A 383 3.79 8.12 -11.78
CA VAL A 383 5.26 8.15 -11.93
C VAL A 383 5.95 8.18 -10.57
N THR A 384 5.39 8.95 -9.63
CA THR A 384 5.91 9.06 -8.25
C THR A 384 5.47 7.91 -7.34
N ALA A 385 4.88 6.85 -7.88
CA ALA A 385 4.38 5.71 -7.11
C ALA A 385 5.40 4.98 -6.21
N PRO A 386 6.73 4.97 -6.48
CA PRO A 386 7.69 4.42 -5.54
C PRO A 386 7.60 5.04 -4.13
N PHE A 387 7.08 6.27 -3.99
CA PHE A 387 6.92 6.91 -2.69
C PHE A 387 5.60 6.54 -2.00
N LYS A 388 5.74 5.95 -0.82
CA LYS A 388 4.61 5.50 0.02
C LYS A 388 3.60 6.62 0.34
N HIS A 389 4.05 7.87 0.53
CA HIS A 389 3.17 8.99 0.87
C HIS A 389 2.41 9.54 -0.35
N PHE A 390 3.01 9.56 -1.55
CA PHE A 390 2.30 9.90 -2.79
C PHE A 390 1.23 8.85 -3.15
N ALA A 391 1.45 7.57 -2.84
CA ALA A 391 0.41 6.54 -2.98
C ALA A 391 -0.83 6.83 -2.11
N LYS A 392 -0.65 7.35 -0.88
CA LYS A 392 -1.76 7.75 0.00
C LYS A 392 -2.51 8.98 -0.52
N LEU A 393 -1.79 9.97 -1.06
CA LEU A 393 -2.39 11.11 -1.74
C LEU A 393 -3.23 10.65 -2.93
N ARG A 394 -2.68 9.75 -3.76
CA ARG A 394 -3.38 9.16 -4.90
C ARG A 394 -4.68 8.45 -4.49
N ASP A 395 -4.64 7.62 -3.45
CA ASP A 395 -5.82 6.94 -2.92
C ASP A 395 -6.90 7.93 -2.44
N PHE A 396 -6.48 9.07 -1.88
CA PHE A 396 -7.39 10.12 -1.42
C PHE A 396 -7.96 10.96 -2.56
N VAL A 397 -7.16 11.29 -3.58
CA VAL A 397 -7.61 12.07 -4.74
C VAL A 397 -8.56 11.26 -5.64
N ASN A 398 -8.42 9.94 -5.64
CA ASN A 398 -9.38 9.03 -6.29
C ASN A 398 -10.79 9.04 -5.66
N LEU A 399 -10.97 9.69 -4.51
CA LEU A 399 -12.30 9.91 -3.97
C LEU A 399 -13.10 10.83 -4.89
N LYS A 400 -14.43 10.72 -4.86
CA LYS A 400 -15.31 11.71 -5.50
C LYS A 400 -15.24 13.02 -4.69
N LEU A 401 -14.17 13.78 -4.89
CA LEU A 401 -13.97 15.09 -4.28
C LEU A 401 -15.05 16.06 -4.77
N PRO A 402 -15.31 17.15 -4.03
CA PRO A 402 -16.14 18.24 -4.54
C PRO A 402 -15.58 18.79 -5.86
N PRO A 403 -16.37 19.56 -6.62
CA PRO A 403 -15.91 20.15 -7.88
C PRO A 403 -14.65 21.03 -7.72
N GLY A 404 -13.73 20.92 -8.69
CA GLY A 404 -12.46 21.66 -8.72
C GLY A 404 -11.22 20.78 -8.50
N PHE A 405 -10.06 21.41 -8.36
CA PHE A 405 -8.79 20.78 -8.04
C PHE A 405 -8.46 20.93 -6.55
N PRO A 406 -7.97 19.88 -5.87
CA PRO A 406 -7.65 19.94 -4.45
C PRO A 406 -6.31 20.66 -4.20
N VAL A 407 -6.35 21.96 -3.92
CA VAL A 407 -5.14 22.76 -3.64
C VAL A 407 -4.61 22.59 -2.22
N LYS A 408 -5.44 22.08 -1.30
CA LYS A 408 -5.02 21.74 0.08
C LYS A 408 -5.82 20.56 0.63
N LEU A 409 -5.13 19.61 1.28
CA LEU A 409 -5.70 18.36 1.75
C LEU A 409 -5.15 18.00 3.13
N ASP A 410 -6.01 17.60 4.06
CA ASP A 410 -5.60 16.93 5.29
C ASP A 410 -5.91 15.43 5.15
N ILE A 411 -4.88 14.58 5.08
CA ILE A 411 -5.06 13.13 4.95
C ILE A 411 -4.55 12.38 6.19
N PRO A 412 -5.30 11.38 6.70
CA PRO A 412 -4.81 10.49 7.73
C PRO A 412 -3.73 9.60 7.15
N ILE A 413 -2.57 9.61 7.80
CA ILE A 413 -1.43 8.80 7.40
C ILE A 413 -1.34 7.56 8.30
N LEU A 414 -1.40 7.79 9.62
CA LEU A 414 -1.43 6.78 10.69
C LEU A 414 -2.47 7.19 11.75
N PRO A 415 -2.85 6.31 12.69
CA PRO A 415 -3.78 6.66 13.78
C PRO A 415 -3.39 7.92 14.57
N THR A 416 -2.09 8.20 14.63
CA THR A 416 -1.52 9.32 15.37
C THR A 416 -0.94 10.42 14.49
N VAL A 417 -0.84 10.21 13.17
CA VAL A 417 -0.18 11.14 12.24
C VAL A 417 -1.09 11.47 11.07
N SER A 418 -1.23 12.76 10.77
CA SER A 418 -1.91 13.28 9.58
C SER A 418 -0.92 14.09 8.75
N ALA A 419 -1.02 14.02 7.42
CA ALA A 419 -0.28 14.91 6.53
C ALA A 419 -1.20 16.03 6.05
N LYS A 420 -0.70 17.25 6.09
CA LYS A 420 -1.30 18.39 5.40
C LYS A 420 -0.53 18.62 4.11
N ILE A 421 -1.21 18.47 2.99
CA ILE A 421 -0.63 18.59 1.66
C ILE A 421 -1.15 19.90 1.07
N THR A 422 -0.25 20.74 0.58
CA THR A 422 -0.59 22.04 -0.02
C THR A 422 0.11 22.17 -1.35
N PHE A 423 -0.65 22.39 -2.43
CA PHE A 423 -0.13 22.75 -3.73
C PHE A 423 0.18 24.26 -3.68
N GLN A 424 1.46 24.59 -3.50
CA GLN A 424 1.88 25.97 -3.22
C GLN A 424 2.03 26.80 -4.49
N ALA A 425 2.52 26.19 -5.56
CA ALA A 425 2.75 26.85 -6.83
C ALA A 425 2.54 25.85 -7.98
N PHE A 426 2.02 26.35 -9.10
CA PHE A 426 1.90 25.60 -10.34
C PHE A 426 1.97 26.56 -11.52
N GLU A 427 2.84 26.26 -12.48
CA GLU A 427 3.01 27.06 -13.70
C GLU A 427 3.31 26.13 -14.87
N PHE A 428 2.60 26.29 -15.99
CA PHE A 428 3.06 25.74 -17.27
C PHE A 428 4.26 26.55 -17.74
N ARG A 429 5.33 25.87 -18.14
CA ARG A 429 6.62 26.47 -18.48
C ARG A 429 7.20 25.82 -19.73
N ASP A 430 7.43 26.62 -20.76
CA ASP A 430 8.07 26.20 -22.00
C ASP A 430 9.61 26.39 -21.97
N ASP A 431 10.12 27.06 -20.93
CA ASP A 431 11.52 27.48 -20.76
C ASP A 431 12.30 26.60 -19.77
N ILE A 432 11.80 25.41 -19.44
CA ILE A 432 12.48 24.49 -18.53
C ILE A 432 13.76 23.99 -19.20
N ASP A 433 14.91 24.19 -18.57
CA ASP A 433 16.20 23.72 -19.07
C ASP A 433 16.23 22.19 -19.18
N SER A 434 16.75 21.68 -20.30
CA SER A 434 16.91 20.22 -20.50
C SER A 434 17.93 19.63 -19.54
N ASP A 435 18.96 20.41 -19.17
CA ASP A 435 20.06 19.95 -18.31
C ASP A 435 19.58 19.59 -16.89
N LEU A 436 18.41 20.10 -16.48
CA LEU A 436 17.77 19.71 -15.21
C LEU A 436 17.43 18.23 -15.15
N PHE A 437 17.23 17.56 -16.29
CA PHE A 437 16.84 16.15 -16.35
C PHE A 437 18.04 15.21 -16.54
N GLU A 438 19.26 15.74 -16.47
CA GLU A 438 20.50 14.98 -16.58
C GLU A 438 21.20 14.86 -15.23
N VAL A 439 22.00 13.81 -15.08
CA VAL A 439 22.88 13.67 -13.91
C VAL A 439 24.07 14.63 -14.10
N PRO A 440 24.36 15.51 -13.12
CA PRO A 440 25.49 16.43 -13.26
C PRO A 440 26.82 15.69 -13.43
N ALA A 441 27.69 16.20 -14.31
CA ALA A 441 28.93 15.53 -14.68
C ALA A 441 29.93 15.28 -13.52
N ASN A 442 29.79 16.02 -12.43
CA ASN A 442 30.60 15.87 -11.22
C ASN A 442 30.09 14.81 -10.23
N TYR A 443 28.97 14.14 -10.53
CA TYR A 443 28.39 13.13 -9.66
C TYR A 443 28.99 11.75 -9.94
N VAL A 444 29.10 10.93 -8.89
CA VAL A 444 29.65 9.57 -8.99
C VAL A 444 28.55 8.55 -8.74
N GLU A 445 28.54 7.45 -9.50
CA GLU A 445 27.59 6.37 -9.26
C GLU A 445 27.97 5.61 -7.98
N ASP A 446 27.06 5.58 -7.00
CA ASP A 446 27.15 4.74 -5.80
C ASP A 446 25.92 3.83 -5.73
N PRO A 447 26.04 2.58 -6.20
CA PRO A 447 24.92 1.63 -6.19
C PRO A 447 24.44 1.23 -4.79
N SER A 448 25.14 1.61 -3.72
CA SER A 448 24.85 1.23 -2.34
C SER A 448 24.22 2.35 -1.51
N ARG A 449 24.08 3.56 -2.08
CA ARG A 449 23.62 4.75 -1.34
C ARG A 449 22.19 4.60 -0.83
N PHE A 450 21.31 4.08 -1.66
CA PHE A 450 19.90 3.86 -1.39
C PHE A 450 19.59 2.35 -1.51
N PRO A 451 19.90 1.54 -0.49
CA PRO A 451 19.76 0.09 -0.58
C PRO A 451 18.31 -0.36 -0.83
N ASP A 452 17.32 0.47 -0.46
CA ASP A 452 15.89 0.20 -0.64
C ASP A 452 15.33 0.59 -2.03
N LEU A 453 16.15 1.11 -2.96
CA LEU A 453 15.72 1.68 -4.25
C LEU A 453 16.42 1.07 -5.49
#